data_AF-A0A8K9Y0V5-F1
#
_entry.id   AF-A0A8K9Y0V5-F1
#
_cell.length_a   1.000
_cell.length_b   1.000
_cell.length_c   1.000
_cell.angle_alpha   90.00
_cell.angle_beta   90.00
_cell.angle_gamma   90.00
#
_symmetry.space_group_name_H-M   'P 1'
#
loop_
_entity.id
_entity.type
_entity.pdbx_description
1 polymer ?
#
loop_
_entity_poly.entity_id
_entity_poly.type
_entity_poly.pdbx_seq_one_letter_code
_entity_poly.pdbx_strand_id
1 'polypeptide(L)'
;KHRMPTPTHGVTATQAREKNSPKCIQVSSMKPTGEERRLTYCHKGWDPSAHINNCLPRSIEQADESEVEIINVPSPALEERKADVYRYPRTGSKNPQITLKTAEIQTNHLGRIVSTQDKELVLPFTTLFPGVEYIARAGWTMDKTANMLLYRSQQRLQLVLLPPGLFIPVTQDQTHREESVEAVLEGVHPFIICEEITDIWINVYDIFYLFVQTSYEEITFLRVNESKTGFCHLYTVTTLLQQGCDQWARDYTQTTGRRLHWCQGDYILPETFNFSGKSRFPLYGMLCKPHNLVSGRDHPTIPFRVFLFVLQVQLVNNSHKGVKYLRLNTLAPLCYSVVVIDGRGLKFEALKNKMGQVEGLQYLADKYKFVDLSRVAIHGWSDGGFLSLMGLVYSPNIFKVAIEGAPVTVWMAYTERYIDLPENNQQGCETGSHCPAALPNWLLILHGFLDETVHFSHTNFLGSQLIRWEALSIYPDERHSIRCPKSGEYYEIMLLHFLQQYL
;
A
#
# COMPACT_ATOMS: atom_id res chain seq x y z
N LYS A 1 -20.16 -38.21 -3.03
CA LYS A 1 -20.98 -37.36 -2.13
C LYS A 1 -20.17 -37.12 -0.86
N HIS A 2 -19.86 -35.86 -0.57
CA HIS A 2 -19.16 -35.26 0.58
C HIS A 2 -18.06 -34.30 0.12
N ARG A 3 -18.50 -33.16 -0.45
CA ARG A 3 -17.72 -31.92 -0.40
C ARG A 3 -17.83 -31.40 1.03
N MET A 4 -16.69 -31.24 1.70
CA MET A 4 -16.61 -30.42 2.91
C MET A 4 -16.93 -28.96 2.53
N PRO A 5 -17.73 -28.23 3.32
CA PRO A 5 -18.00 -26.83 3.07
C PRO A 5 -16.75 -26.00 3.37
N THR A 6 -16.23 -25.33 2.35
CA THR A 6 -15.27 -24.22 2.51
C THR A 6 -15.97 -23.07 3.25
N PRO A 7 -15.45 -22.58 4.39
CA PRO A 7 -15.99 -21.37 5.01
C PRO A 7 -15.56 -20.16 4.19
N THR A 8 -16.46 -19.67 3.34
CA THR A 8 -16.43 -18.33 2.78
C THR A 8 -16.76 -17.32 3.88
N HIS A 9 -15.75 -16.93 4.67
CA HIS A 9 -15.80 -15.70 5.43
C HIS A 9 -14.87 -14.68 4.78
N GLY A 10 -15.37 -14.04 3.73
CA GLY A 10 -14.84 -12.76 3.28
C GLY A 10 -15.20 -11.71 4.33
N VAL A 11 -14.26 -11.42 5.24
CA VAL A 11 -14.40 -10.30 6.18
C VAL A 11 -14.03 -9.02 5.42
N THR A 12 -14.96 -8.49 4.63
CA THR A 12 -14.94 -7.09 4.23
C THR A 12 -15.39 -6.27 5.42
N ALA A 13 -14.43 -5.78 6.22
CA ALA A 13 -14.69 -4.75 7.22
C ALA A 13 -15.03 -3.45 6.47
N THR A 14 -16.31 -3.27 6.15
CA THR A 14 -16.87 -2.04 5.61
C THR A 14 -16.97 -1.04 6.77
N GLN A 15 -16.03 -0.11 6.87
CA GLN A 15 -16.09 0.97 7.86
C GLN A 15 -16.98 2.11 7.35
N ALA A 16 -18.27 1.86 7.17
CA ALA A 16 -19.24 2.93 7.26
C ALA A 16 -19.47 3.17 8.77
N ARG A 17 -19.05 4.31 9.31
CA ARG A 17 -19.09 4.58 10.76
C ARG A 17 -20.03 5.72 11.08
N GLU A 18 -20.79 5.56 12.17
CA GLU A 18 -21.69 6.60 12.65
C GLU A 18 -20.92 7.82 13.16
N LYS A 19 -21.38 9.00 12.76
CA LYS A 19 -20.77 10.30 13.12
C LYS A 19 -20.61 10.52 14.64
N ASN A 20 -21.45 9.86 15.44
CA ASN A 20 -21.56 10.07 16.89
C ASN A 20 -20.68 9.12 17.74
N SER A 21 -19.96 8.17 17.14
CA SER A 21 -19.13 7.18 17.87
C SER A 21 -17.72 7.09 17.26
N PRO A 22 -16.84 8.10 17.47
CA PRO A 22 -15.54 8.21 16.80
C PRO A 22 -14.43 7.37 17.41
N LYS A 23 -14.62 6.83 18.62
CA LYS A 23 -13.61 6.03 19.33
C LYS A 23 -13.75 4.55 18.97
N CYS A 24 -12.64 3.94 18.59
CA CYS A 24 -12.57 2.53 18.22
C CYS A 24 -11.52 1.79 19.04
N ILE A 25 -11.83 0.54 19.35
CA ILE A 25 -10.98 -0.39 20.09
C ILE A 25 -10.82 -1.62 19.18
N GLN A 26 -9.59 -2.07 18.91
CA GLN A 26 -9.29 -3.25 18.07
C GLN A 26 -9.62 -3.14 16.57
N VAL A 27 -9.79 -1.93 16.03
CA VAL A 27 -10.02 -1.74 14.60
C VAL A 27 -9.01 -0.76 14.03
N SER A 28 -8.20 -1.23 13.09
CA SER A 28 -7.27 -0.38 12.36
C SER A 28 -8.03 0.74 11.66
N SER A 29 -7.60 1.97 11.87
CA SER A 29 -8.19 3.15 11.24
C SER A 29 -7.95 3.17 9.73
N MET A 30 -8.85 3.83 9.00
CA MET A 30 -8.73 3.99 7.57
C MET A 30 -7.59 4.98 7.26
N LYS A 31 -6.67 4.54 6.40
CA LYS A 31 -5.56 5.36 5.87
C LYS A 31 -5.84 5.76 4.41
N PRO A 32 -5.27 6.87 3.92
CA PRO A 32 -5.64 7.46 2.63
C PRO A 32 -5.39 6.51 1.45
N THR A 33 -4.38 5.61 1.52
CA THR A 33 -4.15 4.61 0.46
C THR A 33 -4.35 3.17 0.90
N GLY A 34 -4.70 2.31 -0.07
CA GLY A 34 -4.78 0.86 0.12
C GLY A 34 -3.46 0.21 0.53
N GLU A 35 -2.30 0.81 0.20
CA GLU A 35 -0.98 0.34 0.64
C GLU A 35 -0.75 0.57 2.13
N GLU A 36 -1.17 1.71 2.67
CA GLU A 36 -1.12 1.98 4.11
C GLU A 36 -2.18 1.17 4.88
N ARG A 37 -3.34 0.89 4.27
CA ARG A 37 -4.33 -0.06 4.83
C ARG A 37 -3.79 -1.49 4.92
N ARG A 38 -2.98 -1.95 3.95
CA ARG A 38 -2.35 -3.29 3.97
C ARG A 38 -1.36 -3.48 5.12
N LEU A 39 -0.83 -2.41 5.70
CA LEU A 39 0.07 -2.49 6.83
C LEU A 39 -0.64 -2.86 8.14
N THR A 40 -1.97 -2.90 8.19
CA THR A 40 -2.63 -2.85 9.51
C THR A 40 -3.87 -3.73 9.49
N TYR A 41 -3.74 -5.03 9.27
CA TYR A 41 -4.87 -5.95 9.47
C TYR A 41 -4.71 -6.67 10.82
N CYS A 42 -5.44 -6.19 11.83
CA CYS A 42 -5.54 -6.71 13.21
C CYS A 42 -4.25 -6.68 14.06
N HIS A 43 -4.14 -5.71 14.98
CA HIS A 43 -3.29 -5.81 16.17
C HIS A 43 -3.94 -6.77 17.18
N LYS A 44 -3.92 -8.06 16.86
CA LYS A 44 -4.33 -9.12 17.78
C LYS A 44 -3.11 -9.94 18.14
N GLY A 45 -2.70 -9.86 19.40
CA GLY A 45 -1.74 -10.77 19.98
C GLY A 45 -2.28 -11.26 21.31
N TRP A 46 -2.36 -12.58 21.48
CA TRP A 46 -2.45 -13.19 22.80
C TRP A 46 -1.04 -13.35 23.33
N ASP A 47 -0.86 -13.10 24.62
CA ASP A 47 0.37 -13.50 25.29
C ASP A 47 0.47 -15.05 25.23
N PRO A 48 1.53 -15.59 24.61
CA PRO A 48 1.71 -17.03 24.48
C PRO A 48 2.01 -17.72 25.84
N SER A 49 2.34 -16.96 26.89
CA SER A 49 2.69 -17.46 28.23
C SER A 49 1.48 -17.71 29.16
N ALA A 50 0.25 -17.57 28.63
CA ALA A 50 -1.09 -17.74 29.22
C ALA A 50 -1.33 -18.86 30.26
N HIS A 51 -0.37 -19.75 30.48
CA HIS A 51 -0.46 -20.88 31.40
C HIS A 51 0.01 -20.58 32.82
N ILE A 52 0.64 -19.43 33.09
CA ILE A 52 1.13 -19.09 34.43
C ILE A 52 0.08 -18.16 35.08
N ASN A 53 -0.80 -18.74 35.92
CA ASN A 53 -1.78 -18.06 36.80
C ASN A 53 -3.20 -17.76 36.27
N ASN A 54 -3.71 -18.46 35.24
CA ASN A 54 -5.07 -18.29 34.70
C ASN A 54 -5.43 -16.84 34.26
N CYS A 55 -4.43 -15.99 34.03
CA CYS A 55 -4.60 -14.62 33.56
C CYS A 55 -4.19 -14.55 32.09
N LEU A 56 -5.08 -14.01 31.26
CA LEU A 56 -4.88 -13.86 29.82
C LEU A 56 -4.75 -12.37 29.49
N PRO A 57 -3.53 -11.81 29.44
CA PRO A 57 -3.33 -10.44 29.02
C PRO A 57 -3.48 -10.31 27.49
N ARG A 58 -4.16 -9.25 27.06
CA ARG A 58 -4.44 -8.95 25.65
C ARG A 58 -4.11 -7.50 25.35
N SER A 59 -3.25 -7.27 24.37
CA SER A 59 -2.87 -5.93 23.91
C SER A 59 -3.84 -5.44 22.86
N ILE A 60 -4.22 -4.18 22.98
CA ILE A 60 -5.29 -3.57 22.22
C ILE A 60 -4.86 -2.16 21.80
N GLU A 61 -4.92 -1.89 20.51
CA GLU A 61 -4.89 -0.52 20.00
C GLU A 61 -6.25 0.14 20.22
N GLN A 62 -6.23 1.36 20.74
CA GLN A 62 -7.37 2.27 20.75
C GLN A 62 -7.05 3.47 19.86
N ALA A 63 -7.99 3.82 18.99
CA ALA A 63 -7.92 4.96 18.09
C ALA A 63 -9.11 5.91 18.34
N ASP A 64 -8.85 7.21 18.37
CA ASP A 64 -9.86 8.27 18.40
C ASP A 64 -9.82 9.04 17.07
N GLU A 65 -10.90 8.89 16.29
CA GLU A 65 -11.05 9.51 14.96
C GLU A 65 -11.88 10.81 15.01
N SER A 66 -12.11 11.39 16.20
CA SER A 66 -12.98 12.57 16.35
C SER A 66 -12.56 13.74 15.46
N GLU A 67 -11.25 13.98 15.42
CA GLU A 67 -10.59 15.06 14.69
C GLU A 67 -10.27 14.69 13.23
N VAL A 68 -10.54 13.45 12.82
CA VAL A 68 -10.31 12.99 11.44
C VAL A 68 -11.46 13.49 10.56
N GLU A 69 -11.11 14.05 9.42
CA GLU A 69 -12.09 14.58 8.49
C GLU A 69 -13.08 13.52 8.01
N ILE A 70 -14.30 13.97 7.71
CA ILE A 70 -15.37 13.13 7.21
C ILE A 70 -15.58 13.40 5.73
N ILE A 71 -15.66 12.34 4.94
CA ILE A 71 -16.14 12.38 3.56
C ILE A 71 -17.38 11.49 3.41
N ASN A 72 -18.18 11.77 2.38
CA ASN A 72 -19.35 11.00 2.03
C ASN A 72 -19.09 10.28 0.71
N VAL A 73 -19.17 8.95 0.73
CA VAL A 73 -19.04 8.11 -0.47
C VAL A 73 -20.43 7.61 -0.84
N PRO A 74 -20.85 7.60 -2.12
CA PRO A 74 -22.16 7.07 -2.51
C PRO A 74 -22.39 5.65 -1.95
N SER A 75 -23.59 5.41 -1.43
CA SER A 75 -23.93 4.10 -0.87
C SER A 75 -24.17 3.08 -2.00
N PRO A 76 -23.81 1.78 -1.83
CA PRO A 76 -24.08 0.76 -2.84
C PRO A 76 -25.57 0.58 -3.17
N ALA A 77 -26.47 0.94 -2.26
CA ALA A 77 -27.91 0.96 -2.51
C ALA A 77 -28.31 2.25 -3.25
N LEU A 78 -28.02 2.29 -4.56
CA LEU A 78 -28.18 3.50 -5.39
C LEU A 78 -29.62 4.05 -5.38
N GLU A 79 -30.63 3.20 -5.25
CA GLU A 79 -32.04 3.58 -5.20
C GLU A 79 -32.37 4.44 -3.99
N GLU A 80 -31.64 4.26 -2.88
CA GLU A 80 -31.83 5.05 -1.66
C GLU A 80 -31.30 6.48 -1.81
N ARG A 81 -30.41 6.73 -2.79
CA ARG A 81 -29.76 8.03 -3.03
C ARG A 81 -29.10 8.58 -1.76
N LYS A 82 -28.49 7.69 -0.97
CA LYS A 82 -27.73 8.02 0.24
C LYS A 82 -26.23 7.91 0.00
N ALA A 83 -25.47 8.42 0.95
CA ALA A 83 -24.03 8.28 1.01
C ALA A 83 -23.62 7.73 2.38
N ASP A 84 -22.61 6.89 2.38
CA ASP A 84 -21.98 6.35 3.57
C ASP A 84 -20.91 7.32 4.07
N VAL A 85 -20.84 7.48 5.40
CA VAL A 85 -19.90 8.37 6.08
C VAL A 85 -18.59 7.63 6.34
N TYR A 86 -17.48 8.21 5.86
CA TYR A 86 -16.14 7.69 6.05
C TYR A 86 -15.25 8.72 6.76
N ARG A 87 -14.45 8.26 7.72
CA ARG A 87 -13.34 9.04 8.29
C ARG A 87 -12.13 8.87 7.36
N TYR A 88 -11.69 9.97 6.74
CA TYR A 88 -10.67 9.94 5.70
C TYR A 88 -9.60 10.98 6.01
N PRO A 89 -8.44 10.58 6.57
CA PRO A 89 -7.35 11.50 6.83
C PRO A 89 -6.67 11.86 5.50
N ARG A 90 -7.08 12.99 4.92
CA ARG A 90 -6.40 13.57 3.75
C ARG A 90 -4.98 13.98 4.12
N THR A 91 -4.10 14.04 3.14
CA THR A 91 -2.71 14.48 3.29
C THR A 91 -2.64 15.86 3.95
N GLY A 92 -1.80 16.00 4.98
CA GLY A 92 -1.68 17.22 5.78
C GLY A 92 -2.74 17.37 6.88
N SER A 93 -3.89 16.67 6.80
CA SER A 93 -4.90 16.69 7.86
C SER A 93 -4.49 15.85 9.08
N LYS A 94 -5.32 15.84 10.12
CA LYS A 94 -5.06 15.06 11.34
C LYS A 94 -5.33 13.57 11.11
N ASN A 95 -4.39 12.73 11.52
CA ASN A 95 -4.63 11.30 11.68
C ASN A 95 -5.39 11.01 13.00
N PRO A 96 -5.94 9.80 13.16
CA PRO A 96 -6.52 9.36 14.42
C PRO A 96 -5.50 9.45 15.57
N GLN A 97 -5.95 9.85 16.75
CA GLN A 97 -5.12 9.77 17.95
C GLN A 97 -5.06 8.31 18.41
N ILE A 98 -3.85 7.76 18.50
CA ILE A 98 -3.62 6.35 18.85
C ILE A 98 -3.04 6.20 20.26
N THR A 99 -3.42 5.11 20.92
CA THR A 99 -2.80 4.66 22.17
C THR A 99 -2.84 3.14 22.29
N LEU A 100 -1.98 2.59 23.13
CA LEU A 100 -1.99 1.17 23.50
C LEU A 100 -2.68 0.98 24.85
N LYS A 101 -3.46 -0.09 24.94
CA LYS A 101 -4.11 -0.57 26.16
C LYS A 101 -3.89 -2.07 26.30
N THR A 102 -4.05 -2.58 27.51
CA THR A 102 -4.11 -4.02 27.77
C THR A 102 -5.40 -4.36 28.49
N ALA A 103 -5.94 -5.55 28.22
CA ALA A 103 -7.05 -6.11 28.96
C ALA A 103 -6.56 -7.40 29.62
N GLU A 104 -6.69 -7.48 30.94
CA GLU A 104 -6.42 -8.68 31.71
C GLU A 104 -7.71 -9.43 31.98
N ILE A 105 -7.75 -10.70 31.57
CA ILE A 105 -8.90 -11.58 31.81
C ILE A 105 -8.46 -12.66 32.77
N GLN A 106 -9.02 -12.66 33.97
CA GLN A 106 -8.79 -13.74 34.93
C GLN A 106 -9.82 -14.83 34.74
N THR A 107 -9.36 -16.08 34.73
CA THR A 107 -10.21 -17.26 34.61
C THR A 107 -10.09 -18.16 35.85
N ASN A 108 -11.13 -18.92 36.15
CA ASN A 108 -11.04 -19.95 37.18
C ASN A 108 -10.43 -21.24 36.61
N HIS A 109 -10.23 -22.24 37.46
CA HIS A 109 -9.72 -23.57 37.08
C HIS A 109 -10.60 -24.32 36.06
N LEU A 110 -11.83 -23.86 35.80
CA LEU A 110 -12.74 -24.40 34.79
C LEU A 110 -12.72 -23.59 33.48
N GLY A 111 -11.81 -22.60 33.36
CA GLY A 111 -11.71 -21.72 32.19
C GLY A 111 -12.84 -20.69 32.07
N ARG A 112 -13.63 -20.45 33.13
CA ARG A 112 -14.66 -19.41 33.15
C ARG A 112 -14.06 -18.08 33.58
N ILE A 113 -14.44 -17.01 32.90
CA ILE A 113 -14.01 -15.64 33.24
C ILE A 113 -14.55 -15.26 34.62
N VAL A 114 -13.65 -14.82 35.50
CA VAL A 114 -13.92 -14.37 36.87
C VAL A 114 -13.94 -12.84 36.94
N SER A 115 -12.98 -12.20 36.29
CA SER A 115 -12.88 -10.75 36.24
C SER A 115 -12.18 -10.31 34.94
N THR A 116 -12.45 -9.06 34.56
CA THR A 116 -11.79 -8.40 33.44
C THR A 116 -11.34 -7.02 33.91
N GLN A 117 -10.07 -6.69 33.68
CA GLN A 117 -9.50 -5.39 34.05
C GLN A 117 -8.88 -4.76 32.82
N ASP A 118 -9.42 -3.61 32.41
CA ASP A 118 -8.78 -2.77 31.41
C ASP A 118 -7.65 -1.97 32.07
N LYS A 119 -6.53 -1.88 31.37
CA LYS A 119 -5.35 -1.14 31.75
C LYS A 119 -4.89 -0.22 30.62
N GLU A 120 -4.30 0.89 31.01
CA GLU A 120 -3.77 1.90 30.10
C GLU A 120 -2.33 2.28 30.49
N LEU A 121 -1.62 2.92 29.57
CA LEU A 121 -0.26 3.35 29.83
C LEU A 121 -0.22 4.33 31.02
N VAL A 122 0.80 4.17 31.88
CA VAL A 122 1.07 5.03 33.03
C VAL A 122 1.18 6.51 32.62
N LEU A 123 1.82 6.77 31.48
CA LEU A 123 1.93 8.08 30.84
C LEU A 123 1.21 8.07 29.48
N PRO A 124 0.72 9.23 29.00
CA PRO A 124 0.12 9.33 27.68
C PRO A 124 1.06 8.82 26.57
N PHE A 125 0.51 8.14 25.56
CA PHE A 125 1.28 7.57 24.45
C PHE A 125 2.16 8.62 23.75
N THR A 126 1.63 9.83 23.53
CA THR A 126 2.36 10.96 22.91
C THR A 126 3.50 11.48 23.77
N THR A 127 3.46 11.27 25.08
CA THR A 127 4.55 11.63 26.00
C THR A 127 5.65 10.57 25.98
N LEU A 128 5.28 9.29 25.92
CA LEU A 128 6.23 8.17 25.85
C LEU A 128 6.92 8.09 24.48
N PHE A 129 6.18 8.38 23.40
CA PHE A 129 6.65 8.27 22.02
C PHE A 129 6.34 9.56 21.23
N PRO A 130 7.06 10.66 21.52
CA PRO A 130 6.81 11.93 20.86
C PRO A 130 7.11 11.83 19.35
N GLY A 131 6.13 12.20 18.52
CA GLY A 131 6.26 12.20 17.06
C GLY A 131 5.89 10.87 16.37
N VAL A 132 5.57 9.82 17.13
CA VAL A 132 5.02 8.58 16.56
C VAL A 132 3.57 8.82 16.13
N GLU A 133 3.29 8.49 14.88
CA GLU A 133 1.97 8.71 14.26
C GLU A 133 1.23 7.38 14.00
N TYR A 134 1.98 6.30 13.77
CA TYR A 134 1.41 5.01 13.39
C TYR A 134 2.01 3.86 14.21
N ILE A 135 1.15 2.96 14.68
CA ILE A 135 1.56 1.62 15.09
C ILE A 135 1.50 0.74 13.84
N ALA A 136 2.66 0.42 13.27
CA ALA A 136 2.75 -0.32 12.02
C ALA A 136 2.54 -1.83 12.24
N ARG A 137 3.05 -2.38 13.35
CA ARG A 137 2.83 -3.78 13.78
C ARG A 137 2.84 -3.84 15.30
N ALA A 138 2.14 -4.81 15.86
CA ALA A 138 2.20 -5.13 17.28
C ALA A 138 2.19 -6.65 17.47
N GLY A 139 2.84 -7.13 18.52
CA GLY A 139 2.96 -8.54 18.88
C GLY A 139 3.45 -8.70 20.32
N TRP A 140 3.93 -9.90 20.65
CA TRP A 140 4.39 -10.24 21.99
C TRP A 140 5.74 -10.97 21.95
N THR A 141 6.56 -10.71 22.95
CA THR A 141 7.62 -11.63 23.40
C THR A 141 7.04 -12.57 24.46
N MET A 142 7.86 -13.29 25.23
CA MET A 142 7.33 -14.11 26.33
C MET A 142 6.67 -13.28 27.44
N ASP A 143 7.10 -12.03 27.64
CA ASP A 143 6.72 -11.23 28.81
C ASP A 143 6.47 -9.74 28.50
N LYS A 144 6.67 -9.28 27.26
CA LYS A 144 6.52 -7.87 26.86
C LYS A 144 5.74 -7.77 25.56
N THR A 145 5.12 -6.62 25.33
CA THR A 145 4.51 -6.32 24.01
C THR A 145 5.58 -5.75 23.09
N ALA A 146 5.64 -6.21 21.84
CA ALA A 146 6.57 -5.71 20.83
C ALA A 146 5.82 -4.86 19.80
N ASN A 147 6.20 -3.61 19.61
CA ASN A 147 5.48 -2.65 18.76
C ASN A 147 6.44 -1.99 17.77
N MET A 148 6.08 -2.00 16.49
CA MET A 148 6.77 -1.25 15.44
C MET A 148 6.05 0.10 15.28
N LEU A 149 6.73 1.16 15.70
CA LEU A 149 6.22 2.53 15.71
C LEU A 149 6.83 3.30 14.53
N LEU A 150 5.98 3.98 13.76
CA LEU A 150 6.39 4.74 12.58
C LEU A 150 6.00 6.21 12.76
N TYR A 151 6.94 7.10 12.46
CA TYR A 151 6.74 8.54 12.54
C TYR A 151 5.99 9.04 11.30
N ARG A 152 5.40 10.25 11.37
CA ARG A 152 4.53 10.79 10.31
C ARG A 152 5.20 10.87 8.94
N SER A 153 6.46 11.31 8.86
CA SER A 153 7.23 11.34 7.61
C SER A 153 7.53 9.95 7.03
N GLN A 154 7.33 8.90 7.83
CA GLN A 154 7.63 7.50 7.48
C GLN A 154 9.10 7.27 7.15
N GLN A 155 9.99 8.14 7.65
CA GLN A 155 11.45 8.07 7.50
C GLN A 155 12.15 7.58 8.77
N ARG A 156 11.41 7.41 9.86
CA ARG A 156 11.90 6.89 11.14
C ARG A 156 10.96 5.81 11.65
N LEU A 157 11.50 4.64 11.99
CA LEU A 157 10.80 3.51 12.57
C LEU A 157 11.53 3.05 13.82
N GLN A 158 10.77 2.80 14.89
CA GLN A 158 11.29 2.27 16.14
C GLN A 158 10.60 0.95 16.46
N LEU A 159 11.38 -0.05 16.87
CA LEU A 159 10.85 -1.28 17.46
C LEU A 159 10.98 -1.15 18.97
N VAL A 160 9.85 -1.22 19.67
CA VAL A 160 9.77 -0.95 21.10
C VAL A 160 9.15 -2.14 21.84
N LEU A 161 9.79 -2.55 22.94
CA LEU A 161 9.21 -3.49 23.89
C LEU A 161 8.60 -2.74 25.07
N LEU A 162 7.34 -3.05 25.41
CA LEU A 162 6.64 -2.48 26.57
C LEU A 162 6.39 -3.58 27.60
N PRO A 163 7.00 -3.48 28.80
CA PRO A 163 6.68 -4.35 29.92
C PRO A 163 5.23 -4.18 30.40
N PRO A 164 4.59 -5.25 30.91
CA PRO A 164 3.24 -5.20 31.48
C PRO A 164 3.12 -4.18 32.63
N GLY A 165 4.20 -3.95 33.38
CA GLY A 165 4.24 -2.96 34.46
C GLY A 165 4.05 -1.50 34.01
N LEU A 166 4.15 -1.20 32.71
CA LEU A 166 3.80 0.12 32.17
C LEU A 166 2.29 0.37 32.07
N PHE A 167 1.47 -0.67 32.28
CA PHE A 167 0.02 -0.59 32.16
C PHE A 167 -0.63 -0.61 33.55
N ILE A 168 -1.33 0.45 33.89
CA ILE A 168 -2.06 0.62 35.15
C ILE A 168 -3.58 0.49 34.93
N PRO A 169 -4.36 0.06 35.94
CA PRO A 169 -5.81 -0.04 35.83
C PRO A 169 -6.47 1.28 35.39
N VAL A 170 -7.41 1.20 34.44
CA VAL A 170 -8.22 2.35 34.05
C VAL A 170 -9.18 2.68 35.20
N THR A 171 -9.11 3.91 35.72
CA THR A 171 -9.99 4.42 36.79
C THR A 171 -10.39 5.87 36.50
N GLN A 172 -11.59 6.26 36.94
CA GLN A 172 -12.05 7.64 36.91
C GLN A 172 -11.64 8.44 38.16
N ASP A 173 -11.25 7.75 39.23
CA ASP A 173 -10.78 8.38 40.47
C ASP A 173 -9.30 8.74 40.35
N GLN A 174 -9.03 10.04 40.46
CA GLN A 174 -7.69 10.60 40.35
C GLN A 174 -6.76 10.11 41.47
N THR A 175 -7.28 9.90 42.69
CA THR A 175 -6.50 9.44 43.84
C THR A 175 -6.02 8.01 43.63
N HIS A 176 -6.93 7.13 43.19
CA HIS A 176 -6.58 5.73 42.87
C HIS A 176 -5.63 5.63 41.68
N ARG A 177 -5.72 6.57 40.73
CA ARG A 177 -4.76 6.66 39.63
C ARG A 177 -3.38 7.01 40.15
N GLU A 178 -3.27 8.01 41.02
CA GLU A 178 -1.99 8.44 41.61
C GLU A 178 -1.34 7.30 42.40
N GLU A 179 -2.10 6.59 43.23
CA GLU A 179 -1.63 5.39 43.92
C GLU A 179 -1.12 4.31 42.94
N SER A 180 -1.83 4.09 41.83
CA SER A 180 -1.44 3.12 40.80
C SER A 180 -0.17 3.55 40.06
N VAL A 181 0.04 4.85 39.87
CA VAL A 181 1.26 5.42 39.27
C VAL A 181 2.45 5.29 40.21
N GLU A 182 2.27 5.60 41.50
CA GLU A 182 3.30 5.46 42.53
C GLU A 182 3.70 4.00 42.76
N ALA A 183 2.79 3.06 42.54
CA ALA A 183 3.06 1.62 42.63
C ALA A 183 3.91 1.06 41.47
N VAL A 184 4.15 1.83 40.39
CA VAL A 184 5.00 1.39 39.28
C VAL A 184 6.46 1.39 39.74
N LEU A 185 7.10 0.22 39.68
CA LEU A 185 8.48 0.03 40.15
C LEU A 185 9.48 0.98 39.44
N GLU A 186 10.37 1.57 40.24
CA GLU A 186 11.52 2.33 39.75
C GLU A 186 12.39 1.41 38.87
N GLY A 187 12.38 1.63 37.55
CA GLY A 187 13.04 0.74 36.58
C GLY A 187 12.15 0.32 35.41
N VAL A 188 10.83 0.43 35.53
CA VAL A 188 9.92 0.07 34.44
C VAL A 188 9.84 1.19 33.40
N HIS A 189 10.40 0.95 32.22
CA HIS A 189 10.37 1.89 31.10
C HIS A 189 10.21 1.17 29.74
N PRO A 190 9.85 1.90 28.67
CA PRO A 190 9.89 1.34 27.32
C PRO A 190 11.32 1.01 26.88
N PHE A 191 11.50 -0.11 26.17
CA PHE A 191 12.80 -0.48 25.60
C PHE A 191 12.77 -0.31 24.08
N ILE A 192 13.50 0.68 23.56
CA ILE A 192 13.69 0.83 22.11
C ILE A 192 14.82 -0.13 21.71
N ILE A 193 14.46 -1.21 21.01
CA ILE A 193 15.41 -2.28 20.67
C ILE A 193 15.96 -2.16 19.25
N CYS A 194 15.33 -1.35 18.40
CA CYS A 194 15.83 -1.06 17.07
C CYS A 194 15.30 0.29 16.60
N GLU A 195 16.14 1.05 15.92
CA GLU A 195 15.75 2.25 15.21
C GLU A 195 16.27 2.19 13.77
N GLU A 196 15.39 2.50 12.82
CA GLU A 196 15.71 2.63 11.40
C GLU A 196 15.38 4.05 10.96
N ILE A 197 16.34 4.72 10.34
CA ILE A 197 16.22 6.08 9.79
C ILE A 197 16.68 6.05 8.34
N THR A 198 15.98 6.78 7.47
CA THR A 198 16.29 6.87 6.04
C THR A 198 15.89 8.22 5.47
N ASP A 199 16.65 8.70 4.49
CA ASP A 199 16.36 9.94 3.76
C ASP A 199 15.32 9.73 2.62
N ILE A 200 14.80 8.50 2.46
CA ILE A 200 13.81 8.14 1.45
C ILE A 200 12.45 7.91 2.13
N TRP A 201 12.15 6.66 2.49
CA TRP A 201 11.00 6.23 3.28
C TRP A 201 11.23 4.80 3.75
N ILE A 202 10.48 4.38 4.77
CA ILE A 202 10.58 3.04 5.36
C ILE A 202 9.48 2.13 4.81
N ASN A 203 9.90 1.02 4.21
CA ASN A 203 9.00 -0.08 3.86
C ASN A 203 8.78 -0.97 5.08
N VAL A 204 7.52 -1.12 5.51
CA VAL A 204 7.19 -1.98 6.66
C VAL A 204 7.00 -3.42 6.21
N TYR A 205 7.96 -4.28 6.57
CA TYR A 205 7.91 -5.73 6.35
C TYR A 205 7.33 -6.51 7.55
N ASP A 206 6.71 -7.66 7.28
CA ASP A 206 6.22 -8.60 8.30
C ASP A 206 7.33 -9.46 8.94
N ILE A 207 8.55 -9.41 8.40
CA ILE A 207 9.65 -10.28 8.85
C ILE A 207 10.22 -9.71 10.16
N PHE A 208 9.79 -10.30 11.27
CA PHE A 208 10.37 -10.11 12.59
C PHE A 208 10.32 -11.47 13.30
N TYR A 209 11.49 -12.03 13.60
CA TYR A 209 11.58 -13.34 14.24
C TYR A 209 12.40 -13.23 15.52
N LEU A 210 11.77 -13.47 16.65
CA LEU A 210 12.42 -13.47 17.95
C LEU A 210 13.10 -14.82 18.20
N PHE A 211 14.37 -14.82 18.57
CA PHE A 211 15.00 -16.03 19.08
C PHE A 211 14.57 -16.27 20.53
N VAL A 212 14.69 -17.51 20.98
CA VAL A 212 14.48 -17.86 22.40
C VAL A 212 15.46 -17.05 23.24
N GLN A 213 14.96 -16.26 24.18
CA GLN A 213 15.79 -15.48 25.08
C GLN A 213 16.53 -16.40 26.04
N THR A 214 17.86 -16.28 26.07
CA THR A 214 18.76 -17.02 26.96
C THR A 214 19.15 -16.21 28.20
N SER A 215 18.93 -14.89 28.19
CA SER A 215 19.18 -13.96 29.29
C SER A 215 18.07 -12.91 29.37
N TYR A 216 17.84 -12.36 30.56
CA TYR A 216 16.88 -11.28 30.80
C TYR A 216 17.39 -9.90 30.36
N GLU A 217 18.71 -9.76 30.17
CA GLU A 217 19.36 -8.50 29.82
C GLU A 217 19.58 -8.33 28.33
N GLU A 218 19.30 -9.34 27.51
CA GLU A 218 19.53 -9.28 26.06
C GLU A 218 18.34 -9.80 25.28
N ILE A 219 18.17 -9.28 24.07
CA ILE A 219 17.20 -9.80 23.12
C ILE A 219 17.83 -9.94 21.75
N THR A 220 17.69 -11.12 21.15
CA THR A 220 18.20 -11.42 19.81
C THR A 220 17.03 -11.72 18.87
N PHE A 221 17.05 -11.12 17.68
CA PHE A 221 16.00 -11.29 16.68
C PHE A 221 16.54 -11.15 15.25
N LEU A 222 15.81 -11.73 14.28
CA LEU A 222 16.00 -11.48 12.86
C LEU A 222 15.05 -10.38 12.38
N ARG A 223 15.58 -9.47 11.57
CA ARG A 223 14.82 -8.40 10.96
C ARG A 223 15.32 -8.08 9.56
N VAL A 224 14.42 -7.57 8.73
CA VAL A 224 14.77 -7.00 7.44
C VAL A 224 15.02 -5.50 7.57
N ASN A 225 16.08 -5.01 6.94
CA ASN A 225 16.37 -3.58 6.82
C ASN A 225 16.78 -3.27 5.37
N GLU A 226 16.23 -2.19 4.81
CA GLU A 226 16.58 -1.71 3.47
C GLU A 226 17.46 -0.46 3.55
N SER A 227 17.29 0.35 4.59
CA SER A 227 17.94 1.66 4.76
C SER A 227 19.48 1.60 4.83
N LYS A 228 20.07 0.46 5.23
CA LYS A 228 21.53 0.32 5.33
C LYS A 228 22.26 0.22 3.99
N THR A 229 21.68 -0.42 3.00
CA THR A 229 22.34 -0.68 1.70
C THR A 229 21.53 -0.17 0.51
N GLY A 230 20.30 0.27 0.72
CA GLY A 230 19.32 0.52 -0.33
C GLY A 230 18.67 -0.75 -0.88
N PHE A 231 18.94 -1.92 -0.30
CA PHE A 231 18.29 -3.19 -0.65
C PHE A 231 17.85 -3.95 0.59
N CYS A 232 16.71 -4.62 0.49
CA CYS A 232 16.13 -5.46 1.52
C CYS A 232 17.03 -6.67 1.83
N HIS A 233 17.69 -6.65 3.01
CA HIS A 233 18.50 -7.76 3.52
C HIS A 233 18.04 -8.21 4.91
N LEU A 234 18.35 -9.46 5.25
CA LEU A 234 18.11 -10.02 6.58
C LEU A 234 19.31 -9.72 7.49
N TYR A 235 19.02 -9.30 8.72
CA TYR A 235 19.99 -9.00 9.76
C TYR A 235 19.62 -9.74 11.05
N THR A 236 20.60 -10.33 11.70
CA THR A 236 20.51 -10.73 13.11
C THR A 236 20.92 -9.54 13.97
N VAL A 237 20.09 -9.19 14.94
CA VAL A 237 20.31 -8.06 15.85
C VAL A 237 20.21 -8.56 17.27
N THR A 238 21.21 -8.23 18.09
CA THR A 238 21.20 -8.45 19.54
C THR A 238 21.23 -7.10 20.23
N THR A 239 20.32 -6.87 21.17
CA THR A 239 20.20 -5.61 21.91
C THR A 239 20.24 -5.87 23.40
N LEU A 240 21.03 -5.07 24.12
CA LEU A 240 21.07 -5.08 25.58
C LEU A 240 19.92 -4.21 26.13
N LEU A 241 19.16 -4.77 27.06
CA LEU A 241 18.01 -4.14 27.71
C LEU A 241 18.49 -3.39 28.97
N GLN A 242 19.11 -2.22 28.79
CA GLN A 242 19.59 -1.36 29.88
C GLN A 242 18.79 -0.05 29.99
N GLN A 243 18.76 0.55 31.19
CA GLN A 243 18.24 1.90 31.40
C GLN A 243 19.12 2.93 30.68
N GLY A 244 18.54 3.66 29.72
CA GLY A 244 19.16 4.85 29.11
C GLY A 244 20.35 4.61 28.17
N CYS A 245 20.56 3.39 27.65
CA CYS A 245 21.70 3.08 26.79
C CYS A 245 21.31 3.03 25.30
N ASP A 246 21.60 4.12 24.58
CA ASP A 246 21.56 4.20 23.10
C ASP A 246 22.91 3.73 22.50
N GLN A 247 23.44 2.57 22.93
CA GLN A 247 24.67 2.01 22.36
C GLN A 247 24.40 0.72 21.59
N TRP A 248 24.45 0.81 20.26
CA TRP A 248 24.35 -0.33 19.36
C TRP A 248 25.64 -0.46 18.54
N ALA A 249 26.47 -1.46 18.85
CA ALA A 249 27.67 -1.74 18.07
C ALA A 249 27.97 -3.25 17.94
N ARG A 250 28.00 -3.70 16.66
CA ARG A 250 28.78 -4.82 16.04
C ARG A 250 28.33 -6.25 16.39
N ASP A 251 28.32 -7.26 15.51
CA ASP A 251 28.84 -7.52 14.15
C ASP A 251 27.79 -8.29 13.31
N TYR A 252 27.83 -8.17 11.97
CA TYR A 252 26.88 -8.83 11.07
C TYR A 252 27.49 -10.07 10.41
N THR A 253 26.86 -11.23 10.58
CA THR A 253 27.18 -12.45 9.82
C THR A 253 26.23 -12.61 8.64
N GLN A 254 26.72 -12.37 7.42
CA GLN A 254 26.01 -12.73 6.20
C GLN A 254 26.01 -14.25 6.03
N THR A 255 24.84 -14.85 5.85
CA THR A 255 24.71 -16.26 5.45
C THR A 255 24.15 -16.36 4.04
N THR A 256 24.86 -17.09 3.18
CA THR A 256 24.46 -17.35 1.80
C THR A 256 23.38 -18.42 1.74
N GLY A 257 22.15 -18.05 1.35
CA GLY A 257 21.03 -18.98 1.15
C GLY A 257 21.11 -19.73 -0.18
N ARG A 258 20.65 -21.00 -0.20
CA ARG A 258 20.45 -21.80 -1.42
C ARG A 258 19.04 -21.59 -1.99
N ARG A 259 18.96 -21.49 -3.33
CA ARG A 259 17.73 -21.22 -4.09
C ARG A 259 17.05 -22.55 -4.47
N LEU A 260 15.74 -22.66 -4.24
CA LEU A 260 14.92 -23.80 -4.69
C LEU A 260 13.78 -23.25 -5.58
N HIS A 261 13.56 -23.85 -6.75
CA HIS A 261 12.57 -23.44 -7.75
C HIS A 261 11.63 -24.59 -8.11
N TRP A 262 10.40 -24.24 -8.53
CA TRP A 262 9.41 -25.17 -9.11
C TRP A 262 8.74 -24.52 -10.34
N CYS A 263 8.58 -25.28 -11.43
CA CYS A 263 7.84 -24.95 -12.67
C CYS A 263 6.87 -26.13 -12.96
N GLN A 264 5.80 -26.08 -13.78
CA GLN A 264 5.62 -25.47 -15.13
C GLN A 264 4.13 -25.60 -15.57
N GLY A 265 3.71 -24.92 -16.66
CA GLY A 265 2.45 -25.16 -17.39
C GLY A 265 2.29 -24.32 -18.69
N ASP A 266 1.51 -24.82 -19.65
CA ASP A 266 1.40 -24.36 -21.06
C ASP A 266 0.64 -23.03 -21.24
N TYR A 267 1.38 -21.97 -21.58
CA TYR A 267 0.89 -20.64 -21.95
C TYR A 267 1.98 -19.95 -22.80
N ILE A 268 1.63 -19.20 -23.86
CA ILE A 268 2.64 -18.39 -24.59
C ILE A 268 3.05 -17.24 -23.66
N LEU A 269 4.19 -17.42 -23.01
CA LEU A 269 4.69 -16.48 -22.02
C LEU A 269 5.18 -15.20 -22.71
N PRO A 270 4.92 -14.02 -22.12
CA PRO A 270 5.55 -12.78 -22.57
C PRO A 270 7.08 -12.92 -22.54
N GLU A 271 7.76 -12.37 -23.54
CA GLU A 271 9.21 -12.30 -23.55
C GLU A 271 9.66 -11.19 -22.61
N THR A 272 10.43 -11.55 -21.58
CA THR A 272 11.10 -10.57 -20.73
C THR A 272 12.31 -9.99 -21.44
N PHE A 273 12.47 -8.67 -21.39
CA PHE A 273 13.64 -7.97 -21.88
C PHE A 273 14.19 -7.03 -20.81
N ASN A 274 15.44 -6.61 -20.97
CA ASN A 274 16.01 -5.51 -20.21
C ASN A 274 16.70 -4.53 -21.17
N PHE A 275 16.85 -3.30 -20.72
CA PHE A 275 17.58 -2.28 -21.45
C PHE A 275 18.24 -1.33 -20.45
N SER A 276 19.39 -0.78 -20.85
CA SER A 276 20.02 0.31 -20.12
C SER A 276 19.49 1.61 -20.71
N GLY A 277 18.61 2.28 -19.98
CA GLY A 277 18.13 3.61 -20.34
C GLY A 277 19.22 4.67 -20.19
N LYS A 278 18.82 5.95 -20.13
CA LYS A 278 19.75 7.06 -19.83
C LYS A 278 20.26 7.03 -18.38
N SER A 279 19.72 6.15 -17.53
CA SER A 279 20.15 5.91 -16.15
C SER A 279 21.14 4.74 -16.05
N ARG A 280 22.00 4.77 -15.02
CA ARG A 280 22.98 3.70 -14.74
C ARG A 280 22.36 2.36 -14.31
N PHE A 281 21.04 2.28 -14.13
CA PHE A 281 20.33 1.07 -13.71
C PHE A 281 19.57 0.44 -14.89
N PRO A 282 19.64 -0.88 -15.07
CA PRO A 282 18.86 -1.58 -16.08
C PRO A 282 17.38 -1.56 -15.72
N LEU A 283 16.53 -1.31 -16.72
CA LEU A 283 15.08 -1.42 -16.61
C LEU A 283 14.62 -2.73 -17.24
N TYR A 284 13.57 -3.31 -16.67
CA TYR A 284 13.00 -4.58 -17.13
C TYR A 284 11.63 -4.35 -17.77
N GLY A 285 11.35 -5.13 -18.80
CA GLY A 285 10.10 -5.09 -19.53
C GLY A 285 9.59 -6.47 -19.91
N MET A 286 8.30 -6.56 -20.23
CA MET A 286 7.66 -7.70 -20.86
C MET A 286 7.04 -7.28 -22.18
N LEU A 287 7.21 -8.11 -23.20
CA LEU A 287 6.61 -7.94 -24.51
C LEU A 287 5.76 -9.18 -24.85
N CYS A 288 4.47 -8.96 -25.08
CA CYS A 288 3.62 -9.93 -25.77
C CYS A 288 3.65 -9.60 -27.27
N LYS A 289 4.24 -10.50 -28.06
CA LYS A 289 4.27 -10.37 -29.52
C LYS A 289 2.88 -10.67 -30.10
N PRO A 290 2.51 -10.04 -31.22
CA PRO A 290 1.31 -10.40 -31.95
C PRO A 290 1.35 -11.85 -32.42
N HIS A 291 0.24 -12.58 -32.35
CA HIS A 291 0.22 -14.02 -32.63
C HIS A 291 0.46 -14.38 -34.11
N ASN A 292 0.10 -13.49 -35.05
CA ASN A 292 0.22 -13.73 -36.49
C ASN A 292 1.43 -12.99 -37.10
N LEU A 293 2.57 -13.03 -36.43
CA LEU A 293 3.80 -12.41 -36.93
C LEU A 293 4.36 -13.25 -38.10
N VAL A 294 4.22 -12.75 -39.33
CA VAL A 294 4.80 -13.40 -40.52
C VAL A 294 6.29 -13.05 -40.60
N SER A 295 7.16 -13.97 -40.20
CA SER A 295 8.62 -13.84 -40.38
C SER A 295 8.98 -13.88 -41.87
N GLY A 296 9.78 -12.90 -42.32
CA GLY A 296 10.33 -12.87 -43.69
C GLY A 296 9.81 -11.77 -44.62
N ARG A 297 9.00 -10.82 -44.11
CA ARG A 297 8.79 -9.53 -44.77
C ARG A 297 9.51 -8.46 -43.96
N ASP A 298 10.30 -7.62 -44.61
CA ASP A 298 11.01 -6.48 -43.97
C ASP A 298 10.05 -5.48 -43.30
N HIS A 299 8.75 -5.63 -43.56
CA HIS A 299 7.67 -4.93 -42.89
C HIS A 299 6.53 -5.91 -42.59
N PRO A 300 6.01 -5.99 -41.35
CA PRO A 300 4.66 -6.51 -41.19
C PRO A 300 3.74 -5.62 -42.03
N THR A 301 2.92 -6.24 -42.89
CA THR A 301 2.03 -5.53 -43.83
C THR A 301 1.05 -4.58 -43.12
N ILE A 302 0.94 -4.67 -41.79
CA ILE A 302 0.24 -3.76 -40.90
C ILE A 302 1.21 -3.49 -39.74
N PRO A 303 1.65 -2.24 -39.51
CA PRO A 303 2.44 -1.96 -38.31
C PRO A 303 1.55 -2.23 -37.08
N PHE A 304 2.09 -2.86 -36.04
CA PHE A 304 1.27 -3.28 -34.90
C PHE A 304 1.12 -2.12 -33.91
N ARG A 305 -0.11 -1.93 -33.42
CA ARG A 305 -0.43 -0.92 -32.41
C ARG A 305 0.24 -1.29 -31.09
N VAL A 306 0.76 -0.32 -30.35
CA VAL A 306 1.39 -0.59 -29.06
C VAL A 306 0.43 -0.26 -27.93
N PHE A 307 0.23 -1.21 -27.02
CA PHE A 307 -0.51 -0.99 -25.77
C PHE A 307 0.46 -1.08 -24.60
N LEU A 308 0.75 0.07 -23.98
CA LEU A 308 1.60 0.15 -22.79
C LEU A 308 0.73 0.08 -21.55
N PHE A 309 0.88 -0.99 -20.77
CA PHE A 309 0.27 -1.06 -19.44
C PHE A 309 1.24 -0.54 -18.38
N VAL A 310 0.79 0.42 -17.57
CA VAL A 310 1.63 1.05 -16.55
C VAL A 310 1.00 0.86 -15.16
N LEU A 311 1.80 0.33 -14.25
CA LEU A 311 1.56 0.41 -12.80
C LEU A 311 2.91 0.69 -12.13
N GLN A 312 2.86 1.24 -10.92
CA GLN A 312 4.05 1.60 -10.13
C GLN A 312 4.50 0.48 -9.16
N VAL A 313 4.02 -0.74 -9.38
CA VAL A 313 4.45 -1.97 -8.68
C VAL A 313 5.24 -2.85 -9.65
N GLN A 314 6.12 -3.72 -9.14
CA GLN A 314 6.87 -4.65 -10.00
C GLN A 314 5.91 -5.61 -10.73
N LEU A 315 5.74 -5.41 -12.03
CA LEU A 315 4.93 -6.26 -12.89
C LEU A 315 5.78 -7.29 -13.64
N VAL A 316 7.02 -6.93 -13.95
CA VAL A 316 7.95 -7.75 -14.71
C VAL A 316 8.71 -8.68 -13.77
N ASN A 317 8.25 -9.93 -13.72
CA ASN A 317 8.92 -11.01 -13.01
C ASN A 317 8.53 -12.36 -13.62
N ASN A 318 9.34 -13.39 -13.38
CA ASN A 318 9.12 -14.73 -13.89
C ASN A 318 8.06 -15.50 -13.09
N SER A 319 6.82 -14.99 -13.10
CA SER A 319 5.64 -15.65 -12.55
C SER A 319 4.55 -15.79 -13.61
N HIS A 320 3.64 -16.74 -13.42
CA HIS A 320 2.56 -16.98 -14.36
C HIS A 320 1.58 -15.78 -14.43
N LYS A 321 1.53 -15.12 -15.59
CA LYS A 321 0.69 -13.92 -15.82
C LYS A 321 -0.71 -14.21 -16.37
N GLY A 322 -0.95 -15.44 -16.85
CA GLY A 322 -2.15 -15.83 -17.59
C GLY A 322 -3.47 -15.84 -16.82
N VAL A 323 -3.44 -15.64 -15.49
CA VAL A 323 -4.67 -15.51 -14.67
C VAL A 323 -5.06 -14.04 -14.51
N LYS A 324 -4.17 -13.21 -13.95
CA LYS A 324 -4.46 -11.80 -13.64
C LYS A 324 -4.40 -10.88 -14.86
N TYR A 325 -3.52 -11.19 -15.82
CA TYR A 325 -3.28 -10.37 -17.01
C TYR A 325 -3.75 -11.07 -18.29
N LEU A 326 -4.70 -11.99 -18.19
CA LEU A 326 -5.31 -12.65 -19.35
C LEU A 326 -5.79 -11.63 -20.40
N ARG A 327 -6.30 -10.48 -19.93
CA ARG A 327 -6.73 -9.33 -20.75
C ARG A 327 -5.63 -8.72 -21.61
N LEU A 328 -4.39 -8.74 -21.14
CA LEU A 328 -3.25 -8.27 -21.96
C LEU A 328 -2.98 -9.24 -23.12
N ASN A 329 -3.31 -10.53 -22.94
CA ASN A 329 -3.14 -11.53 -23.98
C ASN A 329 -4.27 -11.52 -25.00
N THR A 330 -5.48 -11.05 -24.67
CA THR A 330 -6.58 -10.96 -25.65
C THR A 330 -6.34 -9.88 -26.70
N LEU A 331 -5.48 -8.90 -26.41
CA LEU A 331 -5.04 -7.86 -27.35
C LEU A 331 -4.03 -8.38 -28.40
N ALA A 332 -3.21 -9.38 -28.06
CA ALA A 332 -2.18 -9.90 -28.97
C ALA A 332 -2.74 -10.58 -30.25
N PRO A 333 -3.84 -11.38 -30.18
CA PRO A 333 -4.57 -11.85 -31.36
C PRO A 333 -5.15 -10.73 -32.23
N LEU A 334 -5.49 -9.58 -31.64
CA LEU A 334 -6.10 -8.44 -32.32
C LEU A 334 -5.07 -7.49 -32.95
N CYS A 335 -3.84 -7.96 -33.18
CA CYS A 335 -2.74 -7.20 -33.76
C CYS A 335 -2.28 -5.99 -32.91
N TYR A 336 -2.28 -6.15 -31.58
CA TYR A 336 -1.56 -5.24 -30.67
C TYR A 336 -0.28 -5.88 -30.14
N SER A 337 0.80 -5.11 -30.08
CA SER A 337 1.98 -5.41 -29.29
C SER A 337 1.76 -4.88 -27.88
N VAL A 338 1.62 -5.79 -26.91
CA VAL A 338 1.42 -5.38 -25.51
C VAL A 338 2.75 -5.31 -24.79
N VAL A 339 3.03 -4.14 -24.22
CA VAL A 339 4.29 -3.82 -23.56
C VAL A 339 4.00 -3.47 -22.10
N VAL A 340 4.82 -4.01 -21.20
CA VAL A 340 4.86 -3.62 -19.79
C VAL A 340 6.29 -3.26 -19.45
N ILE A 341 6.54 -2.11 -18.83
CA ILE A 341 7.87 -1.67 -18.42
C ILE A 341 7.81 -1.23 -16.97
N ASP A 342 8.63 -1.85 -16.12
CA ASP A 342 8.75 -1.42 -14.72
C ASP A 342 9.51 -0.07 -14.68
N GLY A 343 8.84 0.95 -14.14
CA GLY A 343 9.37 2.31 -14.04
C GLY A 343 10.39 2.48 -12.91
N ARG A 344 11.02 3.67 -12.85
CA ARG A 344 12.07 4.02 -11.86
C ARG A 344 11.55 4.34 -10.44
N GLY A 345 10.30 3.98 -10.10
CA GLY A 345 9.65 4.29 -8.82
C GLY A 345 9.02 5.69 -8.74
N LEU A 346 8.59 6.08 -7.54
CA LEU A 346 7.61 7.16 -7.24
C LEU A 346 8.18 8.58 -7.05
N LYS A 347 9.48 8.83 -7.18
CA LYS A 347 9.99 10.22 -7.05
C LYS A 347 9.48 11.07 -8.23
N PHE A 348 8.61 12.04 -7.94
CA PHE A 348 7.88 12.86 -8.93
C PHE A 348 8.80 13.57 -9.95
N GLU A 349 10.01 13.95 -9.54
CA GLU A 349 11.04 14.50 -10.44
C GLU A 349 11.45 13.54 -11.56
N ALA A 350 11.30 12.23 -11.36
CA ALA A 350 11.54 11.22 -12.39
C ALA A 350 10.41 11.17 -13.44
N LEU A 351 9.22 11.71 -13.16
CA LEU A 351 8.06 11.67 -14.05
C LEU A 351 8.05 12.82 -15.07
N LYS A 352 8.47 14.02 -14.67
CA LYS A 352 8.33 15.24 -15.50
C LYS A 352 9.07 15.20 -16.84
N ASN A 353 10.18 14.47 -16.95
CA ASN A 353 11.01 14.40 -18.18
C ASN A 353 11.75 13.06 -18.39
N LYS A 354 11.49 12.05 -17.54
CA LYS A 354 12.30 10.81 -17.47
C LYS A 354 11.43 9.57 -17.25
N MET A 355 10.28 9.48 -17.91
CA MET A 355 9.50 8.24 -17.91
C MET A 355 10.34 7.12 -18.55
N GLY A 356 10.79 6.16 -17.73
CA GLY A 356 11.55 5.00 -18.20
C GLY A 356 10.77 4.17 -19.23
N GLN A 357 9.45 4.29 -19.22
CA GLN A 357 8.55 3.67 -20.17
C GLN A 357 8.74 4.18 -21.60
N VAL A 358 9.03 5.47 -21.81
CA VAL A 358 9.29 6.05 -23.14
C VAL A 358 10.63 5.55 -23.69
N GLU A 359 11.66 5.50 -22.84
CA GLU A 359 12.98 4.95 -23.19
C GLU A 359 12.88 3.47 -23.60
N GLY A 360 12.08 2.68 -22.88
CA GLY A 360 11.88 1.26 -23.21
C GLY A 360 11.07 1.05 -24.49
N LEU A 361 10.10 1.91 -24.79
CA LEU A 361 9.38 1.88 -26.06
C LEU A 361 10.31 2.18 -27.25
N GLN A 362 11.19 3.17 -27.12
CA GLN A 362 12.19 3.49 -28.14
C GLN A 362 13.15 2.32 -28.36
N TYR A 363 13.66 1.71 -27.27
CA TYR A 363 14.48 0.51 -27.34
C TYR A 363 13.79 -0.65 -28.09
N LEU A 364 12.50 -0.86 -27.82
CA LEU A 364 11.72 -1.90 -28.50
C LEU A 364 11.52 -1.60 -29.98
N ALA A 365 11.30 -0.33 -30.36
CA ALA A 365 11.15 0.06 -31.76
C ALA A 365 12.44 -0.11 -32.57
N ASP A 366 13.60 0.16 -31.94
CA ASP A 366 14.90 -0.06 -32.55
C ASP A 366 15.16 -1.56 -32.77
N LYS A 367 14.80 -2.38 -31.78
CA LYS A 367 15.02 -3.83 -31.78
C LYS A 367 14.03 -4.60 -32.66
N TYR A 368 12.76 -4.18 -32.68
CA TYR A 368 11.67 -4.87 -33.33
C TYR A 368 10.98 -3.95 -34.34
N LYS A 369 11.19 -4.22 -35.63
CA LYS A 369 10.60 -3.43 -36.74
C LYS A 369 9.08 -3.45 -36.81
N PHE A 370 8.41 -4.31 -36.02
CA PHE A 370 6.97 -4.39 -35.95
C PHE A 370 6.33 -3.43 -34.94
N VAL A 371 7.14 -2.78 -34.09
CA VAL A 371 6.68 -1.82 -33.08
C VAL A 371 6.52 -0.44 -33.71
N ASP A 372 5.28 0.03 -33.81
CA ASP A 372 4.95 1.32 -34.43
C ASP A 372 4.74 2.42 -33.38
N LEU A 373 5.74 3.30 -33.23
CA LEU A 373 5.68 4.43 -32.29
C LEU A 373 4.70 5.53 -32.72
N SER A 374 4.16 5.49 -33.94
CA SER A 374 3.13 6.46 -34.36
C SER A 374 1.75 6.14 -33.80
N ARG A 375 1.53 4.90 -33.33
CA ARG A 375 0.25 4.39 -32.81
C ARG A 375 0.44 3.67 -31.47
N VAL A 376 0.68 4.46 -30.44
CA VAL A 376 0.83 3.99 -29.06
C VAL A 376 -0.35 4.43 -28.19
N ALA A 377 -1.00 3.48 -27.54
CA ALA A 377 -1.91 3.71 -26.43
C ALA A 377 -1.21 3.43 -25.09
N ILE A 378 -1.50 4.26 -24.09
CA ILE A 378 -1.11 4.04 -22.69
C ILE A 378 -2.35 3.77 -21.85
N HIS A 379 -2.28 2.76 -20.99
CA HIS A 379 -3.36 2.38 -20.11
C HIS A 379 -2.84 1.99 -18.72
N GLY A 380 -3.58 2.37 -17.70
CA GLY A 380 -3.31 1.95 -16.34
C GLY A 380 -4.52 2.17 -15.43
N TRP A 381 -4.45 1.58 -14.24
CA TRP A 381 -5.47 1.71 -13.20
C TRP A 381 -4.83 2.32 -11.94
N SER A 382 -5.58 3.11 -11.16
CA SER A 382 -5.07 3.81 -9.98
C SER A 382 -3.92 4.76 -10.33
N ASP A 383 -2.76 4.66 -9.67
CA ASP A 383 -1.52 5.37 -10.05
C ASP A 383 -1.13 5.16 -11.52
N GLY A 384 -1.46 4.00 -12.09
CA GLY A 384 -1.29 3.74 -13.52
C GLY A 384 -2.16 4.62 -14.42
N GLY A 385 -3.37 4.95 -13.95
CA GLY A 385 -4.26 5.91 -14.63
C GLY A 385 -3.65 7.31 -14.63
N PHE A 386 -3.11 7.75 -13.48
CA PHE A 386 -2.35 9.01 -13.41
C PHE A 386 -1.17 9.01 -14.41
N LEU A 387 -0.40 7.93 -14.50
CA LEU A 387 0.71 7.83 -15.45
C LEU A 387 0.26 7.84 -16.91
N SER A 388 -0.93 7.30 -17.22
CA SER A 388 -1.52 7.42 -18.55
C SER A 388 -1.81 8.87 -18.91
N LEU A 389 -2.38 9.66 -17.99
CA LEU A 389 -2.62 11.10 -18.19
C LEU A 389 -1.32 11.85 -18.42
N MET A 390 -0.34 11.61 -17.55
CA MET A 390 0.97 12.26 -17.63
C MET A 390 1.71 11.90 -18.92
N GLY A 391 1.57 10.66 -19.40
CA GLY A 391 2.08 10.25 -20.70
C GLY A 391 1.47 11.10 -21.83
N LEU A 392 0.16 11.33 -21.80
CA LEU A 392 -0.53 12.15 -22.79
C LEU A 392 -0.09 13.61 -22.76
N VAL A 393 0.09 14.18 -21.55
CA VAL A 393 0.46 15.59 -21.34
C VAL A 393 1.93 15.85 -21.69
N TYR A 394 2.85 15.01 -21.20
CA TYR A 394 4.30 15.24 -21.36
C TYR A 394 4.91 14.56 -22.58
N SER A 395 4.23 13.58 -23.18
CA SER A 395 4.70 12.85 -24.36
C SER A 395 3.62 12.66 -25.44
N PRO A 396 2.91 13.73 -25.86
CA PRO A 396 1.81 13.65 -26.83
C PRO A 396 2.25 13.18 -28.23
N ASN A 397 3.54 13.35 -28.54
CA ASN A 397 4.10 12.87 -29.81
C ASN A 397 4.16 11.34 -29.88
N ILE A 398 4.28 10.67 -28.72
CA ILE A 398 4.34 9.22 -28.60
C ILE A 398 2.94 8.64 -28.36
N PHE A 399 2.25 9.11 -27.31
CA PHE A 399 0.97 8.53 -26.90
C PHE A 399 -0.19 9.23 -27.61
N LYS A 400 -0.92 8.47 -28.44
CA LYS A 400 -2.10 8.97 -29.19
C LYS A 400 -3.41 8.77 -28.45
N VAL A 401 -3.43 7.79 -27.55
CA VAL A 401 -4.58 7.41 -26.75
C VAL A 401 -4.13 7.16 -25.32
N ALA A 402 -4.82 7.75 -24.34
CA ALA A 402 -4.68 7.43 -22.93
C ALA A 402 -5.99 6.85 -22.37
N ILE A 403 -5.88 5.79 -21.57
CA ILE A 403 -7.02 5.14 -20.94
C ILE A 403 -6.77 5.04 -19.43
N GLU A 404 -7.56 5.78 -18.67
CA GLU A 404 -7.33 6.04 -17.25
C GLU A 404 -8.38 5.36 -16.39
N GLY A 405 -7.98 4.33 -15.65
CA GLY A 405 -8.82 3.70 -14.64
C GLY A 405 -8.58 4.31 -13.26
N ALA A 406 -9.63 4.80 -12.60
CA ALA A 406 -9.61 5.37 -11.26
C ALA A 406 -8.38 6.28 -10.98
N PRO A 407 -8.15 7.33 -11.79
CA PRO A 407 -6.91 8.11 -11.72
C PRO A 407 -6.86 8.99 -10.46
N VAL A 408 -5.67 9.11 -9.87
CA VAL A 408 -5.36 10.11 -8.85
C VAL A 408 -5.05 11.44 -9.54
N THR A 409 -5.93 12.42 -9.40
CA THR A 409 -5.82 13.72 -10.11
C THR A 409 -5.47 14.88 -9.20
N VAL A 410 -5.57 14.69 -7.88
CA VAL A 410 -5.31 15.74 -6.87
C VAL A 410 -4.46 15.13 -5.77
N TRP A 411 -3.17 15.39 -5.79
CA TRP A 411 -2.21 14.77 -4.87
C TRP A 411 -2.29 15.32 -3.45
N MET A 412 -2.94 16.47 -3.24
CA MET A 412 -3.27 16.96 -1.90
C MET A 412 -4.21 16.01 -1.12
N ALA A 413 -4.82 15.04 -1.79
CA ALA A 413 -5.61 13.99 -1.16
C ALA A 413 -4.87 12.64 -1.06
N TYR A 414 -3.59 12.55 -1.45
CA TYR A 414 -2.82 11.30 -1.57
C TYR A 414 -1.49 11.31 -0.77
N THR A 415 -1.01 10.13 -0.35
CA THR A 415 -0.07 9.91 0.79
C THR A 415 1.17 10.80 0.90
N GLU A 416 1.41 11.26 2.13
CA GLU A 416 2.60 12.02 2.59
C GLU A 416 3.92 11.27 2.32
N ARG A 417 3.92 9.92 2.30
CA ARG A 417 5.11 9.09 2.08
C ARG A 417 5.91 9.46 0.82
N TYR A 418 5.22 9.77 -0.27
CA TYR A 418 5.86 9.91 -1.59
C TYR A 418 6.07 11.36 -2.02
N ILE A 419 5.25 12.28 -1.49
CA ILE A 419 5.22 13.69 -1.91
C ILE A 419 5.53 14.64 -0.74
N ASP A 420 5.71 14.13 0.49
CA ASP A 420 5.83 14.92 1.72
C ASP A 420 4.52 15.66 2.04
N LEU A 421 4.53 16.47 3.09
CA LEU A 421 3.45 17.37 3.45
C LEU A 421 3.30 18.46 2.37
N PRO A 422 2.06 18.88 2.04
CA PRO A 422 1.82 19.97 1.09
C PRO A 422 2.56 21.27 1.44
N GLU A 423 2.78 21.52 2.73
CA GLU A 423 3.56 22.67 3.24
C GLU A 423 5.04 22.60 2.84
N ASN A 424 5.60 21.39 2.76
CA ASN A 424 7.01 21.15 2.42
C ASN A 424 7.23 21.01 0.90
N ASN A 425 6.22 20.59 0.14
CA ASN A 425 6.33 20.30 -1.29
C ASN A 425 5.13 20.80 -2.12
N GLN A 426 4.76 22.06 -1.92
CA GLN A 426 3.64 22.69 -2.62
C GLN A 426 3.80 22.60 -4.15
N GLN A 427 5.00 22.83 -4.67
CA GLN A 427 5.28 22.77 -6.10
C GLN A 427 5.06 21.36 -6.68
N GLY A 428 5.42 20.31 -5.94
CA GLY A 428 5.19 18.92 -6.33
C GLY A 428 3.69 18.58 -6.38
N CYS A 429 2.93 18.99 -5.35
CA CYS A 429 1.48 18.82 -5.30
C CYS A 429 0.77 19.56 -6.45
N GLU A 430 1.16 20.80 -6.73
CA GLU A 430 0.60 21.62 -7.81
C GLU A 430 0.93 21.04 -9.18
N THR A 431 2.19 20.71 -9.43
CA THR A 431 2.63 20.14 -10.72
C THR A 431 2.00 18.76 -10.96
N GLY A 432 1.79 17.96 -9.91
CA GLY A 432 1.14 16.64 -9.99
C GLY A 432 -0.37 16.70 -10.17
N SER A 433 -1.00 17.80 -9.75
CA SER A 433 -2.45 17.96 -9.86
C SER A 433 -2.88 18.83 -11.06
N HIS A 434 -1.90 19.39 -11.79
CA HIS A 434 -2.16 20.24 -12.94
C HIS A 434 -2.41 19.42 -14.20
N CYS A 435 -3.61 19.55 -14.77
CA CYS A 435 -3.94 19.05 -16.09
C CYS A 435 -4.19 20.24 -17.03
N PRO A 436 -3.56 20.31 -18.22
CA PRO A 436 -3.85 21.35 -19.19
C PRO A 436 -5.31 21.25 -19.66
N ALA A 437 -5.96 22.40 -19.84
CA ALA A 437 -7.39 22.47 -20.18
C ALA A 437 -7.74 21.84 -21.55
N ALA A 438 -6.77 21.74 -22.45
CA ALA A 438 -6.91 21.10 -23.75
C ALA A 438 -5.84 20.02 -23.92
N LEU A 439 -6.29 18.79 -24.18
CA LEU A 439 -5.41 17.67 -24.50
C LEU A 439 -5.26 17.55 -26.03
N PRO A 440 -4.06 17.26 -26.54
CA PRO A 440 -3.81 17.17 -27.98
C PRO A 440 -4.32 15.86 -28.61
N ASN A 441 -4.68 14.88 -27.79
CA ASN A 441 -4.91 13.49 -28.17
C ASN A 441 -6.09 12.91 -27.36
N TRP A 442 -6.50 11.68 -27.69
CA TRP A 442 -7.72 11.07 -27.17
C TRP A 442 -7.57 10.51 -25.75
N LEU A 443 -8.58 10.76 -24.90
CA LEU A 443 -8.63 10.35 -23.51
C LEU A 443 -9.95 9.62 -23.19
N LEU A 444 -9.83 8.41 -22.63
CA LEU A 444 -10.93 7.65 -22.03
C LEU A 444 -10.74 7.58 -20.51
N ILE A 445 -11.75 8.03 -19.75
CA ILE A 445 -11.75 7.97 -18.29
C ILE A 445 -12.72 6.87 -17.83
N LEU A 446 -12.26 6.03 -16.90
CA LEU A 446 -12.96 4.89 -16.35
C LEU A 446 -12.92 4.99 -14.82
N HIS A 447 -14.05 4.94 -14.13
CA HIS A 447 -14.04 5.03 -12.66
C HIS A 447 -15.22 4.30 -12.01
N GLY A 448 -14.96 3.59 -10.92
CA GLY A 448 -16.00 3.10 -10.00
C GLY A 448 -16.66 4.24 -9.25
N PHE A 449 -17.99 4.25 -9.21
CA PHE A 449 -18.74 5.34 -8.56
C PHE A 449 -18.68 5.27 -7.02
N LEU A 450 -18.50 4.05 -6.48
CA LEU A 450 -18.47 3.79 -5.04
C LEU A 450 -17.05 3.79 -4.46
N ASP A 451 -16.06 4.28 -5.22
CA ASP A 451 -14.64 4.19 -4.85
C ASP A 451 -14.33 5.01 -3.58
N GLU A 452 -14.02 4.30 -2.49
CA GLU A 452 -13.61 4.87 -1.20
C GLU A 452 -12.08 4.99 -1.04
N THR A 453 -11.30 4.60 -2.04
CA THR A 453 -9.83 4.67 -2.03
C THR A 453 -9.37 5.88 -2.83
N VAL A 454 -9.70 5.90 -4.13
CA VAL A 454 -9.52 7.06 -4.99
C VAL A 454 -10.91 7.63 -5.23
N HIS A 455 -11.29 8.61 -4.42
CA HIS A 455 -12.65 9.12 -4.44
C HIS A 455 -13.06 9.62 -5.84
N PHE A 456 -14.30 9.36 -6.27
CA PHE A 456 -14.80 9.77 -7.60
C PHE A 456 -14.68 11.28 -7.86
N SER A 457 -14.56 12.10 -6.80
CA SER A 457 -14.22 13.52 -6.91
C SER A 457 -12.95 13.79 -7.70
N HIS A 458 -11.99 12.86 -7.77
CA HIS A 458 -10.81 12.99 -8.61
C HIS A 458 -11.17 13.12 -10.09
N THR A 459 -12.02 12.22 -10.58
CA THR A 459 -12.52 12.28 -11.96
C THR A 459 -13.44 13.49 -12.16
N ASN A 460 -14.29 13.80 -11.19
CA ASN A 460 -15.17 14.97 -11.29
C ASN A 460 -14.36 16.29 -11.35
N PHE A 461 -13.29 16.41 -10.55
CA PHE A 461 -12.39 17.55 -10.57
C PHE A 461 -11.64 17.64 -11.89
N LEU A 462 -11.10 16.53 -12.40
CA LEU A 462 -10.47 16.50 -13.72
C LEU A 462 -11.44 16.94 -14.82
N GLY A 463 -12.69 16.47 -14.75
CA GLY A 463 -13.75 16.92 -15.66
C GLY A 463 -14.11 18.40 -15.53
N SER A 464 -13.88 19.03 -14.37
CA SER A 464 -14.04 20.48 -14.23
C SER A 464 -12.92 21.29 -14.90
N GLN A 465 -11.74 20.69 -15.07
CA GLN A 465 -10.56 21.35 -15.65
C GLN A 465 -10.45 21.13 -17.16
N LEU A 466 -10.90 19.99 -17.66
CA LEU A 466 -10.86 19.65 -19.08
C LEU A 466 -12.02 20.28 -19.84
N ILE A 467 -11.71 20.98 -20.94
CA ILE A 467 -12.73 21.53 -21.86
C ILE A 467 -13.30 20.42 -22.76
N ARG A 468 -12.54 19.34 -22.99
CA ARG A 468 -12.91 18.22 -23.85
C ARG A 468 -12.29 16.91 -23.36
N TRP A 469 -13.11 15.87 -23.28
CA TRP A 469 -12.71 14.45 -23.25
C TRP A 469 -13.66 13.66 -24.15
N GLU A 470 -13.21 12.52 -24.66
CA GLU A 470 -13.96 11.75 -25.66
C GLU A 470 -15.01 10.87 -25.01
N ALA A 471 -14.65 10.22 -23.91
CA ALA A 471 -15.52 9.28 -23.24
C ALA A 471 -15.22 9.19 -21.74
N LEU A 472 -16.29 9.10 -20.96
CA LEU A 472 -16.29 8.77 -19.54
C LEU A 472 -17.18 7.55 -19.34
N SER A 473 -16.65 6.46 -18.78
CA SER A 473 -17.44 5.30 -18.36
C SER A 473 -17.41 5.17 -16.84
N ILE A 474 -18.60 5.23 -16.27
CA ILE A 474 -18.82 5.08 -14.82
C ILE A 474 -19.28 3.66 -14.56
N TYR A 475 -18.71 3.02 -13.54
CA TYR A 475 -19.12 1.71 -13.05
C TYR A 475 -19.90 1.89 -11.74
N PRO A 476 -21.24 1.92 -11.76
CA PRO A 476 -22.04 2.39 -10.62
C PRO A 476 -21.96 1.49 -9.39
N ASP A 477 -21.80 0.18 -9.58
CA ASP A 477 -21.74 -0.82 -8.50
C ASP A 477 -20.31 -1.15 -8.06
N GLU A 478 -19.31 -0.50 -8.67
CA GLU A 478 -17.90 -0.81 -8.44
C GLU A 478 -17.23 0.23 -7.55
N ARG A 479 -16.27 -0.26 -6.75
CA ARG A 479 -15.37 0.55 -5.92
C ARG A 479 -14.03 0.72 -6.67
N HIS A 480 -12.92 0.76 -5.95
CA HIS A 480 -11.58 0.82 -6.56
C HIS A 480 -11.21 -0.37 -7.46
N SER A 481 -11.86 -1.52 -7.24
CA SER A 481 -11.69 -2.73 -8.04
C SER A 481 -13.00 -3.11 -8.71
N ILE A 482 -12.94 -3.53 -9.97
CA ILE A 482 -14.07 -4.15 -10.67
C ILE A 482 -14.22 -5.60 -10.17
N ARG A 483 -15.32 -5.90 -9.49
CA ARG A 483 -15.64 -7.22 -8.95
C ARG A 483 -16.77 -7.91 -9.70
N CYS A 484 -17.78 -7.18 -10.18
CA CYS A 484 -18.87 -7.78 -10.93
C CYS A 484 -18.37 -8.24 -12.32
N PRO A 485 -18.61 -9.51 -12.72
CA PRO A 485 -18.21 -9.99 -14.04
C PRO A 485 -18.79 -9.16 -15.18
N LYS A 486 -20.06 -8.74 -15.09
CA LYS A 486 -20.73 -7.91 -16.12
C LYS A 486 -20.04 -6.56 -16.30
N SER A 487 -19.66 -5.91 -15.19
CA SER A 487 -18.87 -4.67 -15.23
C SER A 487 -17.52 -4.90 -15.88
N GLY A 488 -16.88 -6.05 -15.60
CA GLY A 488 -15.63 -6.48 -16.20
C GLY A 488 -15.75 -6.70 -17.72
N GLU A 489 -16.79 -7.39 -18.18
CA GLU A 489 -17.08 -7.59 -19.60
C GLU A 489 -17.34 -6.26 -20.32
N TYR A 490 -18.16 -5.38 -19.72
CA TYR A 490 -18.43 -4.06 -20.28
C TYR A 490 -17.16 -3.20 -20.37
N TYR A 491 -16.33 -3.23 -19.32
CA TYR A 491 -15.01 -2.60 -19.31
C TYR A 491 -14.13 -3.08 -20.47
N GLU A 492 -14.07 -4.39 -20.70
CA GLU A 492 -13.28 -4.97 -21.78
C GLU A 492 -13.79 -4.57 -23.16
N ILE A 493 -15.12 -4.59 -23.37
CA ILE A 493 -15.74 -4.16 -24.63
C ILE A 493 -15.44 -2.70 -24.91
N MET A 494 -15.61 -1.83 -23.90
CA MET A 494 -15.32 -0.40 -24.03
C MET A 494 -13.85 -0.14 -24.35
N LEU A 495 -12.93 -0.83 -23.67
CA LEU A 495 -11.49 -0.74 -23.93
C LEU A 495 -11.16 -1.10 -25.39
N LEU A 496 -11.65 -2.26 -25.85
CA LEU A 496 -11.39 -2.74 -27.21
C LEU A 496 -12.00 -1.83 -28.27
N HIS A 497 -13.24 -1.38 -28.06
CA HIS A 497 -13.94 -0.48 -28.96
C HIS A 497 -13.21 0.86 -29.09
N PHE A 498 -12.77 1.44 -27.97
CA PHE A 498 -12.05 2.70 -27.96
C PHE A 498 -10.70 2.59 -28.68
N LEU A 499 -9.93 1.53 -28.40
CA LEU A 499 -8.67 1.26 -29.11
C LEU A 499 -8.89 1.02 -30.61
N GLN A 500 -10.00 0.40 -31.02
CA GLN A 500 -10.30 0.18 -32.42
C GLN A 500 -10.62 1.49 -33.17
N GLN A 501 -11.30 2.43 -32.50
CA GLN A 501 -11.74 3.69 -33.11
C GLN A 501 -10.65 4.76 -33.17
N TYR A 502 -9.85 4.88 -32.11
CA TYR A 502 -8.97 6.05 -31.90
C TYR A 502 -7.48 5.76 -32.05
N LEU A 503 -7.11 4.49 -32.16
CA LEU A 503 -5.77 4.00 -32.52
C LEU A 503 -5.88 3.16 -33.80
#